data_AF-A0A0F9P043-F1
#
_entry.id   AF-A0A0F9P043-F1
#
_cell.length_a   1.000
_cell.length_b   1.000
_cell.length_c   1.000
_cell.angle_alpha   90.00
_cell.angle_beta   90.00
_cell.angle_gamma   90.00
#
_symmetry.space_group_name_H-M   'P 1'
#
loop_
_entity.id
_entity.type
_entity.pdbx_description
1 polymer ?
#
loop_
_entity_poly.entity_id
_entity_poly.type
_entity_poly.pdbx_seq_one_letter_code
_entity_poly.pdbx_strand_id
1 'polypeptide(L)'
;MASDIEVTIGGLDYIIDRVRLGSFLKLQRAARRLRKAADKADTGAIADALFEYLMACIPGLSREDFNNLPWYEVISAYQKILFLNAIPGAENFSMLKNVIPNKGGTIIAWDHDDREVMLWIHTIAMAYKWSRPDIENLWPEEAVGFIQEILADNQFEKEFIYSLSEIAYPYDKATKKSRFIPMTRPAWMVIGGGKKNERVLKEALPVGNVLYPKDDERFKDVLH
;
A
#
# COMPACT_ATOMS: atom_id res chain seq x y z
N MET A 1 -14.70 9.30 7.66
CA MET A 1 -15.20 8.35 6.64
C MET A 1 -16.55 7.86 7.12
N ALA A 2 -17.49 7.59 6.21
CA ALA A 2 -18.75 6.95 6.60
C ALA A 2 -18.45 5.60 7.26
N SER A 3 -19.15 5.30 8.36
CA SER A 3 -19.05 4.03 9.09
C SER A 3 -19.83 2.90 8.41
N ASP A 4 -20.84 3.29 7.65
CA ASP A 4 -21.86 2.44 7.05
C ASP A 4 -22.27 2.99 5.67
N ILE A 5 -22.88 2.11 4.86
CA ILE A 5 -23.49 2.46 3.59
C ILE A 5 -24.79 1.68 3.40
N GLU A 6 -25.71 2.25 2.63
CA GLU A 6 -26.92 1.55 2.19
C GLU A 6 -26.74 0.95 0.78
N VAL A 7 -27.06 -0.32 0.67
CA VAL A 7 -26.92 -1.12 -0.54
C VAL A 7 -28.21 -1.89 -0.82
N THR A 8 -28.77 -1.68 -2.00
CA THR A 8 -29.97 -2.40 -2.47
C THR A 8 -29.57 -3.60 -3.32
N ILE A 9 -30.02 -4.80 -2.93
CA ILE A 9 -29.84 -6.04 -3.68
C ILE A 9 -31.14 -6.84 -3.65
N GLY A 10 -31.64 -7.24 -4.82
CA GLY A 10 -32.86 -8.03 -4.94
C GLY A 10 -34.10 -7.25 -4.49
N GLY A 11 -34.07 -5.92 -4.58
CA GLY A 11 -35.10 -5.04 -4.04
C GLY A 11 -35.13 -4.92 -2.51
N LEU A 12 -34.13 -5.48 -1.80
CA LEU A 12 -33.97 -5.35 -0.35
C LEU A 12 -32.82 -4.39 -0.04
N ASP A 13 -33.04 -3.48 0.90
CA ASP A 13 -32.02 -2.55 1.37
C ASP A 13 -31.26 -3.15 2.55
N TYR A 14 -29.94 -3.12 2.45
CA TYR A 14 -28.99 -3.59 3.44
C TYR A 14 -28.14 -2.43 3.93
N ILE A 15 -28.04 -2.28 5.26
CA ILE A 15 -27.06 -1.41 5.89
C ILE A 15 -25.80 -2.23 6.11
N ILE A 16 -24.71 -1.82 5.45
CA ILE A 16 -23.42 -2.50 5.50
C ILE A 16 -22.44 -1.65 6.27
N ASP A 17 -22.00 -2.17 7.40
CA ASP A 17 -20.93 -1.57 8.19
C ASP A 17 -19.57 -1.83 7.56
N ARG A 18 -18.64 -0.91 7.84
CA ARG A 18 -17.22 -1.08 7.52
C ARG A 18 -16.66 -2.33 8.20
N VAL A 19 -15.96 -3.16 7.44
CA VAL A 19 -15.51 -4.46 7.95
C VAL A 19 -14.22 -4.36 8.78
N ARG A 20 -14.09 -5.23 9.78
CA ARG A 20 -12.86 -5.46 10.55
C ARG A 20 -11.80 -6.19 9.72
N LEU A 21 -10.55 -6.17 10.17
CA LEU A 21 -9.39 -6.73 9.45
C LEU A 21 -9.64 -8.16 8.94
N GLY A 22 -10.18 -9.05 9.76
CA GLY A 22 -10.41 -10.44 9.36
C GLY A 22 -11.33 -10.56 8.13
N SER A 23 -12.42 -9.81 8.11
CA SER A 23 -13.35 -9.77 6.97
C SER A 23 -12.76 -8.96 5.81
N PHE A 24 -12.05 -7.86 6.08
CA PHE A 24 -11.34 -7.08 5.06
C PHE A 24 -10.37 -7.92 4.25
N LEU A 25 -9.59 -8.79 4.91
CA LEU A 25 -8.64 -9.68 4.25
C LEU A 25 -9.35 -10.72 3.35
N LYS A 26 -10.53 -11.21 3.76
CA LYS A 26 -11.38 -12.07 2.90
C LYS A 26 -11.88 -11.31 1.66
N LEU A 27 -12.31 -10.06 1.83
CA LEU A 27 -12.72 -9.19 0.72
C LEU A 27 -11.57 -8.95 -0.27
N GLN A 28 -10.35 -8.70 0.22
CA GLN A 28 -9.19 -8.54 -0.65
C GLN A 28 -8.87 -9.81 -1.44
N ARG A 29 -8.99 -10.99 -0.82
CA ARG A 29 -8.84 -12.27 -1.49
C ARG A 29 -9.85 -12.44 -2.63
N ALA A 30 -11.12 -12.20 -2.36
CA ALA A 30 -12.19 -12.29 -3.37
C ALA A 30 -11.99 -11.25 -4.49
N ALA A 31 -11.60 -10.01 -4.16
CA ALA A 31 -11.30 -8.97 -5.15
C ALA A 31 -10.10 -9.33 -6.05
N ARG A 32 -9.07 -10.00 -5.52
CA ARG A 32 -7.95 -10.51 -6.31
C ARG A 32 -8.38 -11.62 -7.26
N ARG A 33 -9.19 -12.56 -6.79
CA ARG A 33 -9.76 -13.62 -7.62
C ARG A 33 -10.61 -13.04 -8.75
N LEU A 34 -11.42 -12.03 -8.43
CA LEU A 34 -12.21 -11.29 -9.42
C LEU A 34 -11.32 -10.65 -10.47
N ARG A 35 -10.24 -9.97 -10.08
CA ARG A 35 -9.28 -9.38 -11.03
C ARG A 35 -8.61 -10.44 -11.91
N LYS A 36 -8.12 -11.53 -11.32
CA LYS A 36 -7.52 -12.66 -12.07
C LYS A 36 -8.51 -13.29 -13.06
N ALA A 37 -9.79 -13.41 -12.68
CA ALA A 37 -10.85 -13.94 -13.53
C ALA A 37 -11.20 -12.97 -14.67
N ALA A 38 -11.27 -11.68 -14.37
CA ALA A 38 -11.48 -10.62 -15.35
C ALA A 38 -10.34 -10.56 -16.38
N ASP A 39 -9.08 -10.69 -15.95
CA ASP A 39 -7.92 -10.74 -16.84
C ASP A 39 -7.98 -11.92 -17.82
N LYS A 40 -8.65 -13.01 -17.44
CA LYS A 40 -8.86 -14.21 -18.26
C LYS A 40 -10.19 -14.23 -19.01
N ALA A 41 -11.04 -13.20 -18.83
CA ALA A 41 -12.42 -13.16 -19.30
C ALA A 41 -13.26 -14.39 -18.90
N ASP A 42 -12.98 -14.99 -17.75
CA ASP A 42 -13.71 -16.16 -17.22
C ASP A 42 -14.97 -15.69 -16.49
N THR A 43 -16.11 -15.70 -17.18
CA THR A 43 -17.39 -15.22 -16.64
C THR A 43 -17.88 -16.03 -15.44
N GLY A 44 -17.59 -17.34 -15.39
CA GLY A 44 -17.96 -18.19 -14.26
C GLY A 44 -17.17 -17.82 -13.01
N ALA A 45 -15.84 -17.71 -13.14
CA ALA A 45 -14.98 -17.30 -12.05
C ALA A 45 -15.24 -15.86 -11.57
N ILE A 46 -15.66 -14.96 -12.47
CA ILE A 46 -16.12 -13.60 -12.10
C ILE A 46 -17.35 -13.68 -11.19
N ALA A 47 -18.35 -14.49 -11.56
CA ALA A 47 -19.58 -14.66 -10.78
C ALA A 47 -19.32 -15.34 -9.43
N ASP A 48 -18.41 -16.31 -9.38
CA ASP A 48 -17.99 -16.95 -8.13
C ASP A 48 -17.27 -15.96 -7.21
N ALA A 49 -16.34 -15.17 -7.74
CA ALA A 49 -15.56 -14.21 -6.95
C ALA A 49 -16.42 -13.05 -6.44
N LEU A 50 -17.38 -12.55 -7.22
CA LEU A 50 -18.32 -11.52 -6.78
C LEU A 50 -19.26 -12.04 -5.69
N PHE A 51 -19.74 -13.27 -5.82
CA PHE A 51 -20.53 -13.89 -4.76
C PHE A 51 -19.73 -14.07 -3.47
N GLU A 52 -18.50 -14.60 -3.56
CA GLU A 52 -17.61 -14.74 -2.40
C GLU A 52 -17.40 -13.38 -1.70
N TYR A 53 -17.24 -12.31 -2.48
CA TYR A 53 -17.09 -10.95 -1.97
C TYR A 53 -18.35 -10.45 -1.26
N LEU A 54 -19.52 -10.54 -1.90
CA LEU A 54 -20.77 -10.02 -1.35
C LEU A 54 -21.27 -10.82 -0.14
N MET A 55 -21.14 -12.15 -0.18
CA MET A 55 -21.50 -13.04 0.94
C MET A 55 -20.69 -12.74 2.21
N ALA A 56 -19.47 -12.23 2.07
CA ALA A 56 -18.66 -11.82 3.23
C ALA A 56 -19.17 -10.54 3.91
N CYS A 57 -20.01 -9.74 3.25
CA CYS A 57 -20.57 -8.49 3.77
C CYS A 57 -22.08 -8.55 4.04
N ILE A 58 -22.81 -9.42 3.34
CA ILE A 58 -24.27 -9.48 3.37
C ILE A 58 -24.70 -10.80 4.01
N PRO A 59 -25.11 -10.77 5.30
CA PRO A 59 -25.57 -11.96 5.99
C PRO A 59 -26.77 -12.57 5.27
N GLY A 60 -26.75 -13.88 5.07
CA GLY A 60 -27.88 -14.61 4.50
C GLY A 60 -27.99 -14.59 2.97
N LEU A 61 -27.06 -13.96 2.25
CA LEU A 61 -27.04 -14.05 0.78
C LEU A 61 -26.69 -15.49 0.37
N SER A 62 -27.67 -16.24 -0.15
CA SER A 62 -27.45 -17.58 -0.66
C SER A 62 -26.96 -17.56 -2.11
N ARG A 63 -26.33 -18.66 -2.56
CA ARG A 63 -25.90 -18.79 -3.96
C ARG A 63 -27.07 -18.83 -4.94
N GLU A 64 -28.19 -19.42 -4.51
CA GLU A 64 -29.42 -19.50 -5.31
C GLU A 64 -30.03 -18.12 -5.52
N ASP A 65 -30.13 -17.33 -4.44
CA ASP A 65 -30.61 -15.95 -4.53
C ASP A 65 -29.70 -15.13 -5.43
N PHE A 66 -28.38 -15.22 -5.22
CA PHE A 66 -27.38 -14.49 -6.00
C PHE A 66 -27.52 -14.71 -7.52
N ASN A 67 -27.77 -15.94 -7.95
CA ASN A 67 -27.91 -16.28 -9.37
C ASN A 67 -29.14 -15.65 -10.02
N ASN A 68 -30.16 -15.29 -9.24
CA ASN A 68 -31.39 -14.66 -9.72
C ASN A 68 -31.34 -13.12 -9.64
N LEU A 69 -30.29 -12.54 -9.06
CA LEU A 69 -30.18 -11.10 -8.88
C LEU A 69 -29.92 -10.35 -10.19
N PRO A 70 -30.44 -9.13 -10.33
CA PRO A 70 -30.05 -8.26 -11.42
C PRO A 70 -28.56 -7.86 -11.31
N TRP A 71 -27.78 -8.11 -12.37
CA TRP A 71 -26.34 -7.84 -12.39
C TRP A 71 -25.95 -6.38 -12.09
N TYR A 72 -26.80 -5.42 -12.47
CA TYR A 72 -26.51 -4.01 -12.19
C TYR A 72 -26.55 -3.71 -10.68
N GLU A 73 -27.40 -4.38 -9.90
CA GLU A 73 -27.45 -4.25 -8.44
C GLU A 73 -26.22 -4.90 -7.81
N VAL A 74 -25.85 -6.09 -8.27
CA VAL A 74 -24.64 -6.81 -7.82
C VAL A 74 -23.39 -5.96 -8.01
N ILE A 75 -23.22 -5.34 -9.18
CA ILE A 75 -22.05 -4.49 -9.48
C ILE A 75 -22.09 -3.20 -8.68
N SER A 76 -23.27 -2.55 -8.57
CA SER A 76 -23.44 -1.33 -7.76
C SER A 76 -23.11 -1.57 -6.29
N ALA A 77 -23.62 -2.66 -5.73
CA ALA A 77 -23.32 -3.12 -4.38
C ALA A 77 -21.82 -3.36 -4.18
N TYR A 78 -21.21 -4.13 -5.09
CA TYR A 78 -19.78 -4.39 -5.06
C TYR A 78 -18.97 -3.10 -5.05
N GLN A 79 -19.28 -2.14 -5.91
CA GLN A 79 -18.55 -0.86 -5.99
C GLN A 79 -18.70 -0.03 -4.70
N LYS A 80 -19.92 0.07 -4.15
CA LYS A 80 -20.15 0.79 -2.90
C LYS A 80 -19.40 0.16 -1.73
N ILE A 81 -19.45 -1.16 -1.59
CA ILE A 81 -18.75 -1.91 -0.52
C ILE A 81 -17.23 -1.80 -0.69
N LEU A 82 -16.74 -1.89 -1.93
CA LEU A 82 -15.33 -1.70 -2.25
C LEU A 82 -14.85 -0.30 -1.82
N PHE A 83 -15.66 0.73 -2.09
CA PHE A 83 -15.35 2.10 -1.71
C PHE A 83 -15.38 2.31 -0.19
N LEU A 84 -16.38 1.77 0.52
CA LEU A 84 -16.47 1.84 1.98
C LEU A 84 -15.23 1.24 2.66
N ASN A 85 -14.73 0.13 2.12
CA ASN A 85 -13.59 -0.60 2.67
C ASN A 85 -12.25 -0.19 2.05
N ALA A 86 -12.21 0.82 1.19
CA ALA A 86 -10.96 1.31 0.65
C ALA A 86 -10.11 1.96 1.75
N ILE A 87 -8.84 1.58 1.82
CA ILE A 87 -7.84 2.21 2.69
C ILE A 87 -7.08 3.23 1.84
N PRO A 88 -7.20 4.55 2.08
CA PRO A 88 -6.48 5.54 1.30
C PRO A 88 -4.97 5.33 1.38
N GLY A 89 -4.31 5.38 0.23
CA GLY A 89 -2.85 5.22 0.17
C GLY A 89 -2.35 3.79 0.45
N ALA A 90 -3.24 2.80 0.66
CA ALA A 90 -2.81 1.41 0.83
C ALA A 90 -2.04 0.86 -0.37
N GLU A 91 -2.28 1.40 -1.57
CA GLU A 91 -1.55 1.04 -2.77
C GLU A 91 -0.05 1.40 -2.70
N ASN A 92 0.30 2.42 -1.92
CA ASN A 92 1.68 2.86 -1.70
C ASN A 92 2.43 1.94 -0.74
N PHE A 93 1.72 1.15 0.07
CA PHE A 93 2.32 0.11 0.89
C PHE A 93 2.53 -1.15 0.04
N SER A 94 3.53 -1.08 -0.85
CA SER A 94 3.91 -2.18 -1.75
C SER A 94 4.40 -3.45 -1.03
N MET A 95 4.47 -3.43 0.30
CA MET A 95 4.94 -4.52 1.15
C MET A 95 4.11 -5.80 1.01
N LEU A 96 2.92 -5.68 0.43
CA LEU A 96 1.92 -6.74 0.31
C LEU A 96 1.65 -7.19 -1.13
N LYS A 97 2.13 -6.43 -2.12
CA LYS A 97 1.91 -6.70 -3.55
C LYS A 97 3.06 -7.45 -4.21
N ASN A 98 4.17 -7.68 -3.50
CA ASN A 98 5.34 -8.35 -4.04
C ASN A 98 5.14 -9.87 -4.10
N VAL A 99 4.37 -10.33 -5.09
CA VAL A 99 4.65 -11.62 -5.71
C VAL A 99 6.02 -11.46 -6.36
N ILE A 100 7.06 -12.09 -5.81
CA ILE A 100 8.35 -12.17 -6.50
C ILE A 100 8.12 -13.17 -7.64
N PRO A 101 7.94 -12.74 -8.90
CA PRO A 101 7.85 -13.70 -9.98
C PRO A 101 9.26 -14.29 -10.12
N ASN A 102 9.39 -15.61 -10.09
CA ASN A 102 10.64 -16.22 -10.52
C ASN A 102 10.93 -15.76 -11.95
N LYS A 103 12.21 -15.61 -12.31
CA LYS A 103 12.63 -15.48 -13.72
C LYS A 103 12.10 -16.71 -14.47
N GLY A 104 10.96 -16.59 -15.13
CA GLY A 104 10.26 -17.69 -15.79
C GLY A 104 8.75 -17.80 -15.51
N GLY A 105 8.18 -16.96 -14.63
CA GLY A 105 6.72 -16.88 -14.44
C GLY A 105 6.08 -18.10 -13.74
N THR A 106 6.88 -19.03 -13.22
CA THR A 106 6.37 -20.15 -12.43
C THR A 106 5.91 -19.66 -11.07
N ILE A 107 4.63 -19.94 -10.76
CA ILE A 107 4.05 -19.72 -9.43
C ILE A 107 4.81 -20.60 -8.45
N ILE A 108 5.35 -19.99 -7.40
CA ILE A 108 6.10 -20.72 -6.39
C ILE A 108 5.11 -21.54 -5.56
N ALA A 109 5.38 -22.82 -5.32
CA ALA A 109 4.43 -23.74 -4.68
C ALA A 109 3.97 -23.29 -3.27
N TRP A 110 4.75 -22.44 -2.58
CA TRP A 110 4.39 -21.87 -1.29
C TRP A 110 3.62 -20.55 -1.38
N ASP A 111 3.46 -19.96 -2.57
CA ASP A 111 2.76 -18.69 -2.78
C ASP A 111 1.27 -18.93 -3.06
N HIS A 112 0.53 -19.25 -2.00
CA HIS A 112 -0.92 -19.45 -2.05
C HIS A 112 -1.67 -18.13 -1.77
N ASP A 113 -2.92 -18.03 -2.23
CA ASP A 113 -3.72 -16.79 -2.15
C ASP A 113 -3.91 -16.27 -0.70
N ASP A 114 -3.96 -17.16 0.29
CA ASP A 114 -4.13 -16.80 1.71
C ASP A 114 -2.84 -16.35 2.41
N ARG A 115 -1.70 -16.35 1.71
CA ARG A 115 -0.39 -16.08 2.33
C ARG A 115 -0.28 -14.68 2.90
N GLU A 116 -0.86 -13.71 2.20
CA GLU A 116 -0.88 -12.32 2.66
C GLU A 116 -1.68 -12.18 3.96
N VAL A 117 -2.86 -12.80 4.03
CA VAL A 117 -3.69 -12.80 5.25
C VAL A 117 -2.90 -13.35 6.42
N MET A 118 -2.24 -14.49 6.21
CA MET A 118 -1.41 -15.13 7.23
C MET A 118 -0.19 -14.28 7.60
N LEU A 119 0.40 -13.59 6.63
CA LEU A 119 1.55 -12.72 6.87
C LEU A 119 1.19 -11.56 7.80
N TRP A 120 0.07 -10.87 7.56
CA TRP A 120 -0.38 -9.78 8.44
C TRP A 120 -0.58 -10.26 9.87
N ILE A 121 -1.35 -11.35 10.03
CA ILE A 121 -1.65 -11.91 11.35
C ILE A 121 -0.36 -12.36 12.04
N HIS A 122 0.52 -13.05 11.31
CA HIS A 122 1.79 -13.55 11.86
C HIS A 122 2.74 -12.42 12.28
N THR A 123 2.89 -11.38 11.45
CA THR A 123 3.76 -10.25 11.76
C THR A 123 3.31 -9.51 13.02
N ILE A 124 2.01 -9.22 13.13
CA ILE A 124 1.45 -8.53 14.31
C ILE A 124 1.55 -9.45 15.54
N ALA A 125 1.18 -10.73 15.42
CA ALA A 125 1.26 -11.69 16.52
C ALA A 125 2.70 -11.88 17.01
N MET A 126 3.69 -11.90 16.12
CA MET A 126 5.10 -12.08 16.49
C MET A 126 5.61 -10.90 17.31
N ALA A 127 5.22 -9.67 16.95
CA ALA A 127 5.66 -8.45 17.63
C ALA A 127 4.94 -8.23 18.97
N TYR A 128 3.59 -8.26 18.98
CA TYR A 128 2.80 -7.85 20.14
C TYR A 128 2.24 -9.02 20.96
N LYS A 129 2.44 -10.27 20.52
CA LYS A 129 1.93 -11.50 21.18
C LYS A 129 0.40 -11.54 21.30
N TRP A 130 -0.30 -10.84 20.42
CA TRP A 130 -1.76 -10.84 20.38
C TRP A 130 -2.32 -12.14 19.79
N SER A 131 -3.52 -12.50 20.24
CA SER A 131 -4.21 -13.66 19.69
C SER A 131 -4.78 -13.34 18.31
N ARG A 132 -5.03 -14.38 17.51
CA ARG A 132 -5.62 -14.22 16.17
C ARG A 132 -6.97 -13.47 16.21
N PRO A 133 -7.93 -13.80 17.09
CA PRO A 133 -9.19 -13.04 17.21
C PRO A 133 -9.00 -11.55 17.50
N ASP A 134 -8.03 -11.20 18.36
CA ASP A 134 -7.76 -9.80 18.68
C ASP A 134 -7.26 -9.04 17.45
N ILE A 135 -6.37 -9.66 16.68
CA ILE A 135 -5.82 -9.07 15.45
C ILE A 135 -6.90 -8.96 14.37
N GLU A 136 -7.74 -9.98 14.19
CA GLU A 136 -8.83 -9.97 13.21
C GLU A 136 -9.89 -8.90 13.50
N ASN A 137 -10.00 -8.46 14.76
CA ASN A 137 -10.93 -7.42 15.19
C ASN A 137 -10.38 -5.98 15.03
N LEU A 138 -9.11 -5.82 14.66
CA LEU A 138 -8.53 -4.49 14.40
C LEU A 138 -9.22 -3.81 13.22
N TRP A 139 -9.18 -2.48 13.22
CA TRP A 139 -9.48 -1.74 11.99
C TRP A 139 -8.35 -1.99 10.97
N PRO A 140 -8.67 -2.10 9.66
CA PRO A 140 -7.64 -2.31 8.65
C PRO A 140 -6.52 -1.25 8.67
N GLU A 141 -6.85 0.01 8.97
CA GLU A 141 -5.87 1.11 9.11
C GLU A 141 -4.91 0.89 10.27
N GLU A 142 -5.43 0.47 11.43
CA GLU A 142 -4.63 0.22 12.64
C GLU A 142 -3.64 -0.91 12.37
N ALA A 143 -4.12 -1.99 11.74
CA ALA A 143 -3.27 -3.10 11.35
C ALA A 143 -2.16 -2.68 10.36
N VAL A 144 -2.46 -1.80 9.40
CA VAL A 144 -1.44 -1.21 8.52
C VAL A 144 -0.41 -0.39 9.33
N GLY A 145 -0.88 0.43 10.28
CA GLY A 145 -0.03 1.22 11.16
C GLY A 145 0.93 0.36 11.98
N PHE A 146 0.42 -0.70 12.63
CA PHE A 146 1.26 -1.64 13.39
C PHE A 146 2.29 -2.33 12.51
N ILE A 147 1.92 -2.76 11.30
CA ILE A 147 2.87 -3.37 10.38
C ILE A 147 3.96 -2.38 9.98
N GLN A 148 3.62 -1.10 9.75
CA GLN A 148 4.61 -0.07 9.43
C GLN A 148 5.58 0.18 10.59
N GLU A 149 5.07 0.24 11.82
CA GLU A 149 5.88 0.39 13.03
C GLU A 149 6.88 -0.76 13.16
N ILE A 150 6.40 -2.01 13.11
CA ILE A 150 7.24 -3.21 13.16
C ILE A 150 8.32 -3.18 12.07
N LEU A 151 7.97 -2.77 10.85
CA LEU A 151 8.91 -2.77 9.73
C LEU A 151 9.90 -1.60 9.80
N ALA A 152 9.50 -0.46 10.35
CA ALA A 152 10.40 0.65 10.61
C ALA A 152 11.45 0.24 11.66
N ASP A 153 11.03 -0.40 12.75
CA ASP A 153 11.95 -0.88 13.79
C ASP A 153 12.94 -1.90 13.25
N ASN A 154 12.45 -2.90 12.50
CA ASN A 154 13.29 -3.88 11.83
C ASN A 154 14.29 -3.24 10.85
N GLN A 155 13.87 -2.18 10.15
CA GLN A 155 14.75 -1.44 9.25
C GLN A 155 15.81 -0.67 10.04
N PHE A 156 15.46 0.00 11.13
CA PHE A 156 16.41 0.72 11.97
C PHE A 156 17.43 -0.22 12.62
N GLU A 157 17.00 -1.40 13.06
CA GLU A 157 17.92 -2.42 13.58
C GLU A 157 18.90 -2.88 12.49
N LYS A 158 18.42 -3.14 11.27
CA LYS A 158 19.28 -3.50 10.14
C LYS A 158 20.24 -2.36 9.76
N GLU A 159 19.77 -1.12 9.76
CA GLU A 159 20.62 0.06 9.51
C GLU A 159 21.70 0.18 10.58
N PHE A 160 21.37 -0.05 11.85
CA PHE A 160 22.33 -0.05 12.95
C PHE A 160 23.39 -1.13 12.75
N ILE A 161 22.99 -2.39 12.51
CA ILE A 161 23.93 -3.49 12.27
C ILE A 161 24.80 -3.22 11.04
N TYR A 162 24.18 -2.74 9.95
CA TYR A 162 24.88 -2.40 8.72
C TYR A 162 25.91 -1.29 8.95
N SER A 163 25.59 -0.28 9.77
CA SER A 163 26.51 0.81 10.12
C SER A 163 27.75 0.37 10.90
N LEU A 164 27.75 -0.85 11.44
CA LEU A 164 28.92 -1.45 12.09
C LEU A 164 29.74 -2.33 11.14
N SER A 165 29.22 -2.62 9.95
CA SER A 165 29.88 -3.50 8.97
C SER A 165 30.90 -2.75 8.11
N GLU A 166 31.96 -3.44 7.69
CA GLU A 166 32.95 -2.90 6.75
C GLU A 166 32.33 -2.54 5.38
N ILE A 167 31.24 -3.22 5.01
CA ILE A 167 30.49 -2.98 3.78
C ILE A 167 29.92 -1.56 3.74
N ALA A 168 29.57 -0.99 4.89
CA ALA A 168 29.07 0.39 4.98
C ALA A 168 30.17 1.45 4.78
N TYR A 169 31.45 1.06 4.88
CA TYR A 169 32.60 1.97 4.75
C TYR A 169 33.58 1.52 3.67
N PRO A 170 33.16 1.45 2.38
CA PRO A 170 34.06 1.07 1.31
C PRO A 170 35.26 2.05 1.23
N TYR A 171 36.45 1.49 1.11
CA TYR A 171 37.68 2.26 0.97
C TYR A 171 37.82 2.81 -0.45
N ASP A 172 37.81 4.14 -0.59
CA ASP A 172 38.11 4.79 -1.85
C ASP A 172 39.63 4.96 -2.00
N LYS A 173 40.22 4.21 -2.93
CA LYS A 173 41.67 4.22 -3.21
C LYS A 173 42.15 5.57 -3.73
N ALA A 174 41.31 6.35 -4.41
CA ALA A 174 41.69 7.64 -4.96
C ALA A 174 41.81 8.70 -3.87
N THR A 175 40.82 8.75 -2.97
CA THR A 175 40.80 9.74 -1.88
C THR A 175 41.47 9.26 -0.59
N LYS A 176 41.85 7.97 -0.53
CA LYS A 176 42.42 7.27 0.63
C LYS A 176 41.57 7.38 1.90
N LYS A 177 40.27 7.63 1.75
CA LYS A 177 39.31 7.80 2.85
C LYS A 177 38.20 6.78 2.69
N SER A 178 37.73 6.22 3.80
CA SER A 178 36.46 5.52 3.85
C SER A 178 35.33 6.55 3.93
N ARG A 179 34.22 6.28 3.23
CA ARG A 179 33.00 7.08 3.32
C ARG A 179 31.84 6.17 3.67
N PHE A 180 31.01 6.60 4.60
CA PHE A 180 29.80 5.89 4.96
C PHE A 180 28.80 5.95 3.79
N ILE A 181 28.33 4.79 3.33
CA ILE A 181 27.22 4.67 2.40
C ILE A 181 26.04 4.13 3.19
N PRO A 182 24.93 4.86 3.35
CA PRO A 182 23.77 4.37 4.10
C PRO A 182 23.04 3.26 3.35
N MET A 183 22.40 2.35 4.09
CA MET A 183 21.53 1.35 3.48
C MET A 183 20.32 2.02 2.81
N THR A 184 19.94 1.56 1.64
CA THR A 184 18.77 2.08 0.92
C THR A 184 17.50 1.78 1.71
N ARG A 185 16.75 2.83 2.06
CA ARG A 185 15.45 2.70 2.72
C ARG A 185 14.36 2.26 1.74
N PRO A 186 13.35 1.49 2.20
CA PRO A 186 12.16 1.20 1.42
C PRO A 186 11.44 2.48 0.97
N ALA A 187 10.83 2.44 -0.22
CA ALA A 187 10.18 3.61 -0.83
C ALA A 187 9.13 4.29 0.08
N TRP A 188 8.40 3.52 0.87
CA TRP A 188 7.37 4.02 1.79
C TRP A 188 7.95 4.77 3.02
N MET A 189 9.21 4.54 3.39
CA MET A 189 9.88 5.25 4.50
C MET A 189 10.52 6.57 4.05
N VAL A 190 10.68 6.79 2.75
CA VAL A 190 11.32 7.99 2.23
C VAL A 190 10.28 9.10 2.18
N ILE A 191 10.19 9.89 3.26
CA ILE A 191 9.38 11.10 3.31
C ILE A 191 9.89 12.05 2.23
N GLY A 192 9.06 12.33 1.22
CA GLY A 192 9.44 13.17 0.08
C GLY A 192 10.22 12.45 -1.01
N GLY A 193 10.06 11.11 -1.13
CA GLY A 193 10.59 10.27 -2.21
C GLY A 193 10.78 11.06 -3.51
N GLY A 194 12.05 11.28 -3.85
CA GLY A 194 12.52 12.34 -4.72
C GLY A 194 11.48 12.86 -5.71
N LYS A 195 10.88 14.02 -5.39
CA LYS A 195 10.77 15.01 -6.46
C LYS A 195 12.20 15.15 -6.94
N LYS A 196 12.51 14.60 -8.13
CA LYS A 196 13.64 15.11 -8.91
C LYS A 196 13.55 16.61 -8.70
N ASN A 197 14.60 17.27 -8.23
CA ASN A 197 14.66 18.72 -8.30
C ASN A 197 14.32 19.02 -9.76
N GLU A 198 13.06 19.36 -10.04
CA GLU A 198 12.64 19.80 -11.35
C GLU A 198 13.54 20.99 -11.54
N ARG A 199 14.50 20.86 -12.45
CA ARG A 199 15.46 21.91 -12.72
C ARG A 199 14.59 23.09 -13.13
N VAL A 200 14.37 24.03 -12.20
CA VAL A 200 13.65 25.26 -12.49
C VAL A 200 14.46 25.90 -13.60
N LEU A 201 13.84 26.03 -14.78
CA LEU A 201 14.45 26.72 -15.90
C LEU A 201 14.91 28.09 -15.41
N LYS A 202 16.13 28.49 -15.76
CA LYS A 202 16.73 29.76 -15.32
C LYS A 202 15.84 30.98 -15.62
N GLU A 203 14.97 30.84 -16.63
CA GLU A 203 13.96 31.81 -17.08
C GLU A 203 12.76 31.95 -16.12
N ALA A 204 12.45 30.92 -15.34
CA ALA A 204 11.37 30.92 -14.35
C ALA A 204 11.80 31.45 -12.97
N LEU A 205 13.11 31.71 -12.79
CA LEU A 205 13.60 32.42 -11.62
C LEU A 205 13.29 33.91 -11.78
N PRO A 206 12.63 34.57 -10.81
CA PRO A 206 12.47 36.01 -10.86
C PRO A 206 13.85 36.66 -10.79
N VAL A 207 14.37 37.09 -11.93
CA VAL A 207 15.51 38.00 -12.02
C VAL A 207 15.03 39.35 -11.55
N GLY A 208 15.01 39.54 -10.23
CA GLY A 208 14.92 40.85 -9.64
C GLY A 208 16.14 41.65 -10.12
N ASN A 209 15.90 42.76 -10.82
CA ASN A 209 16.95 43.75 -11.05
C ASN A 209 17.45 44.19 -9.67
N VAL A 210 18.62 43.71 -9.27
CA VAL A 210 19.29 44.21 -8.08
C VAL A 210 19.71 45.64 -8.41
N LEU A 211 18.90 46.61 -7.98
CA LEU A 211 19.24 48.02 -8.06
C LEU A 211 20.30 48.29 -6.99
N TYR A 212 21.57 48.24 -7.39
CA TYR A 212 22.65 48.69 -6.53
C TYR A 212 22.57 50.22 -6.40
N PRO A 213 22.61 50.77 -5.18
CA PRO A 213 22.75 52.21 -4.97
C PRO A 213 24.02 52.69 -5.67
N LYS A 214 23.94 53.81 -6.42
CA LYS A 214 25.03 54.30 -7.29
C LYS A 214 26.37 54.58 -6.58
N ASP A 215 26.39 54.60 -5.24
CA ASP A 215 27.54 55.03 -4.45
C ASP A 215 28.07 53.97 -3.44
N ASP A 216 27.61 52.71 -3.53
CA ASP A 216 28.10 51.65 -2.62
C ASP A 216 29.38 50.98 -3.17
N GLU A 217 30.52 51.32 -2.60
CA GLU A 217 31.85 50.85 -3.04
C GLU A 217 32.05 49.33 -2.94
N ARG A 218 31.19 48.64 -2.19
CA ARG A 218 31.29 47.18 -1.95
C ARG A 218 31.01 46.31 -3.19
N PHE A 219 30.51 46.88 -4.28
CA PHE A 219 30.09 46.13 -5.47
C PHE A 219 30.84 46.54 -6.76
N LYS A 220 31.90 47.35 -6.67
CA LYS A 220 32.69 47.79 -7.84
C LYS A 220 33.28 46.61 -8.64
N ASP A 221 33.54 45.47 -7.98
CA ASP A 221 34.20 44.31 -8.60
C ASP A 221 33.25 43.34 -9.34
N VAL A 222 31.93 43.56 -9.28
CA VAL A 222 30.91 42.65 -9.88
C VAL A 222 30.53 43.06 -11.31
N LEU A 223 31.05 44.19 -11.82
CA LEU A 223 30.67 44.79 -13.10
C LEU A 223 31.68 44.56 -14.26
N HIS A 224 32.59 43.58 -14.13
CA HIS A 224 33.51 43.19 -15.21
C HIS A 224 33.21 41.80 -15.78
#